data_AF-A0A2M7ANG4-F1
#
_entry.id   AF-A0A2M7ANG4-F1
#
_cell.length_a   1.000
_cell.length_b   1.000
_cell.length_c   1.000
_cell.angle_alpha   90.00
_cell.angle_beta   90.00
_cell.angle_gamma   90.00
#
_symmetry.space_group_name_H-M   'P 1'
#
loop_
_entity.id
_entity.type
_entity.pdbx_description
1 polymer ?
#
loop_
_entity_poly.entity_id
_entity_poly.type
_entity_poly.pdbx_seq_one_letter_code
_entity_poly.pdbx_strand_id
1 'polypeptide(L)'
;VALAYEHFQKINKPYLRPPFNMLSEQSRTTRIPCYMMFASGTLQSLLYGFLGFRWREDELYLMPSLPDNWRQIEYRGLKWKGRELDLKINQTKVSLMIKEVEDKRQSPVQVRIWDYSFKAIPNHQYEVTIKRGKEDQ
;
A
#
# COMPACT_ATOMS: atom_id res chain seq x y z
N VAL A 1 3.46 -8.53 11.99
CA VAL A 1 3.63 -7.11 11.58
C VAL A 1 4.80 -6.42 12.27
N ALA A 2 4.93 -6.51 13.60
CA ALA A 2 6.00 -5.85 14.35
C ALA A 2 7.43 -6.12 13.82
N LEU A 3 7.79 -7.39 13.58
CA LEU A 3 9.11 -7.75 13.01
C LEU A 3 9.33 -7.15 11.62
N ALA A 4 8.32 -7.20 10.74
CA ALA A 4 8.41 -6.59 9.40
C ALA A 4 8.64 -5.07 9.48
N TYR A 5 7.98 -4.41 10.44
CA TYR A 5 8.19 -2.99 10.70
C TYR A 5 9.56 -2.67 11.25
N GLU A 6 10.07 -3.50 12.17
CA GLU A 6 11.42 -3.37 12.71
C GLU A 6 12.48 -3.49 11.60
N HIS A 7 12.36 -4.50 10.72
CA HIS A 7 13.24 -4.65 9.57
C HIS A 7 13.12 -3.46 8.62
N PHE A 8 11.90 -3.00 8.31
CA PHE A 8 11.67 -1.81 7.50
C PHE A 8 12.38 -0.57 8.07
N GLN A 9 12.34 -0.38 9.39
CA GLN A 9 13.06 0.73 10.02
C GLN A 9 14.58 0.55 9.99
N LYS A 10 15.08 -0.66 10.27
CA LYS A 10 16.51 -1.00 10.25
C LYS A 10 17.14 -0.76 8.89
N ILE A 11 16.42 -1.09 7.81
CA ILE A 11 16.92 -0.85 6.45
C ILE A 11 16.79 0.62 6.05
N ASN A 12 15.73 1.36 6.44
CA ASN A 12 15.56 2.74 5.96
C ASN A 12 16.33 3.79 6.77
N LYS A 13 16.24 3.77 8.10
CA LYS A 13 16.71 4.88 8.96
C LYS A 13 18.20 5.21 8.79
N PRO A 14 19.13 4.24 8.76
CA PRO A 14 20.57 4.55 8.70
C PRO A 14 20.99 5.23 7.38
N TYR A 15 20.18 5.09 6.33
CA TYR A 15 20.52 5.49 4.97
C TYR A 15 19.87 6.81 4.55
N LEU A 16 18.95 7.35 5.36
CA LEU A 16 18.36 8.67 5.14
C LEU A 16 19.41 9.77 5.28
N ARG A 17 19.38 10.72 4.34
CA ARG A 17 20.30 11.86 4.30
C ARG A 17 19.56 13.19 4.26
N PRO A 18 19.85 14.12 5.18
CA PRO A 18 19.38 15.49 5.05
C PRO A 18 20.02 16.17 3.82
N PRO A 19 19.45 17.30 3.35
CA PRO A 19 18.24 17.95 3.87
C PRO A 19 16.94 17.36 3.32
N PHE A 20 17.00 16.59 2.24
CA PHE A 20 15.81 16.12 1.52
C PHE A 20 15.32 14.73 1.93
N ASN A 21 15.97 14.10 2.92
CA ASN A 21 15.66 12.73 3.38
C ASN A 21 15.73 11.70 2.25
N MET A 22 16.74 11.83 1.37
CA MET A 22 17.00 10.85 0.33
C MET A 22 17.68 9.61 0.91
N LEU A 23 17.39 8.44 0.33
CA LEU A 23 18.03 7.18 0.71
C LEU A 23 19.34 7.04 -0.05
N SER A 24 20.44 6.99 0.70
CA SER A 24 21.78 6.71 0.17
C SER A 24 22.03 5.20 0.05
N GLU A 25 22.97 4.81 -0.80
CA GLU A 25 23.38 3.40 -0.91
C GLU A 25 24.13 2.93 0.35
N GLN A 26 24.88 3.84 0.98
CA GLN A 26 25.81 3.51 2.06
C GLN A 26 25.39 4.18 3.37
N SER A 27 25.28 3.38 4.43
CA SER A 27 24.88 3.88 5.76
C SER A 27 25.92 4.76 6.44
N ARG A 28 27.19 4.76 6.00
CA ARG A 28 28.29 5.49 6.63
C ARG A 28 28.86 6.65 5.81
N THR A 29 28.47 6.81 4.56
CA THR A 29 28.99 7.87 3.68
C THR A 29 27.87 8.61 2.96
N THR A 30 28.21 9.76 2.38
CA THR A 30 27.29 10.62 1.61
C THR A 30 27.66 10.72 0.14
N ARG A 31 28.58 9.88 -0.34
CA ARG A 31 29.10 9.96 -1.73
C ARG A 31 28.01 9.74 -2.77
N ILE A 32 27.03 8.90 -2.45
CA ILE A 32 25.86 8.61 -3.29
C ILE A 32 24.63 8.95 -2.45
N PRO A 33 24.22 10.24 -2.42
CA PRO A 33 23.17 10.71 -1.52
C PRO A 33 21.77 10.26 -1.95
N CYS A 34 21.61 9.83 -3.20
CA CYS A 34 20.36 9.33 -3.76
C CYS A 34 20.60 8.02 -4.50
N TYR A 35 20.05 6.93 -3.97
CA TYR A 35 20.11 5.61 -4.56
C TYR A 35 18.70 5.12 -4.87
N MET A 36 18.30 5.30 -6.13
CA MET A 36 16.93 5.10 -6.59
C MET A 36 16.43 3.67 -6.38
N MET A 37 17.29 2.65 -6.52
CA MET A 37 16.91 1.26 -6.26
C MET A 37 16.41 1.06 -4.83
N PHE A 38 17.05 1.72 -3.86
CA PHE A 38 16.60 1.65 -2.47
C PHE A 38 15.28 2.39 -2.29
N ALA A 39 15.16 3.62 -2.81
CA ALA A 39 13.92 4.38 -2.74
C ALA A 39 12.74 3.60 -3.35
N SER A 40 12.95 2.94 -4.49
CA SER A 40 11.97 2.05 -5.11
C SER A 40 11.65 0.83 -4.24
N GLY A 41 12.64 0.18 -3.64
CA GLY A 41 12.43 -0.94 -2.71
C GLY A 41 11.60 -0.56 -1.47
N THR A 42 11.81 0.65 -0.95
CA THR A 42 11.02 1.20 0.17
C THR A 42 9.56 1.39 -0.23
N LEU A 43 9.30 1.98 -1.40
CA LEU A 43 7.93 2.13 -1.92
C LEU A 43 7.27 0.76 -2.17
N GLN A 44 7.99 -0.19 -2.75
CA GLN A 44 7.50 -1.56 -2.95
C GLN A 44 7.17 -2.25 -1.62
N SER A 45 7.97 -2.05 -0.57
CA SER A 45 7.70 -2.60 0.77
C SER A 45 6.42 -2.03 1.38
N LEU A 46 6.11 -0.76 1.12
CA LEU A 46 4.83 -0.16 1.53
C LEU A 46 3.65 -0.74 0.75
N LEU A 47 3.73 -0.74 -0.58
CA LEU A 47 2.64 -1.15 -1.46
C LEU A 47 2.40 -2.67 -1.47
N TYR A 48 3.45 -3.46 -1.72
CA TYR A 48 3.36 -4.92 -1.82
C TYR A 48 3.56 -5.62 -0.48
N GLY A 49 4.25 -5.00 0.48
CA GLY A 49 4.41 -5.54 1.83
C GLY A 49 3.20 -5.19 2.71
N PHE A 50 3.20 -3.99 3.29
CA PHE A 50 2.20 -3.62 4.31
C PHE A 50 0.77 -3.48 3.79
N LEU A 51 0.57 -3.07 2.52
CA LEU A 51 -0.77 -3.03 1.93
C LEU A 51 -1.23 -4.40 1.40
N GLY A 52 -0.31 -5.34 1.20
CA GLY A 52 -0.60 -6.62 0.56
C GLY A 52 -1.18 -6.46 -0.85
N PHE A 53 -0.91 -5.34 -1.53
CA PHE A 53 -1.45 -5.07 -2.87
C PHE A 53 -1.00 -6.16 -3.84
N ARG A 54 -1.92 -6.90 -4.44
CA ARG A 54 -1.62 -7.85 -5.51
C ARG A 54 -2.63 -7.60 -6.61
N TRP A 55 -2.13 -7.58 -7.83
CA TRP A 55 -2.96 -7.49 -9.01
C TRP A 55 -2.88 -8.81 -9.76
N ARG A 56 -4.02 -9.27 -10.23
CA ARG A 56 -4.17 -10.40 -11.13
C ARG A 56 -4.84 -9.91 -12.41
N GLU A 57 -5.17 -10.84 -13.29
CA GLU A 57 -5.84 -10.51 -14.54
C GLU A 57 -7.18 -9.82 -14.29
N ASP A 58 -8.07 -10.40 -13.48
CA ASP A 58 -9.39 -9.82 -13.23
C ASP A 58 -9.66 -9.45 -11.76
N GLU A 59 -8.65 -9.61 -10.89
CA GLU A 59 -8.79 -9.45 -9.44
C GLU A 59 -7.75 -8.46 -8.89
N LEU A 60 -8.23 -7.46 -8.15
CA LEU A 60 -7.43 -6.61 -7.27
C LEU A 60 -7.52 -7.17 -5.85
N TYR A 61 -6.38 -7.53 -5.27
CA TYR A 61 -6.29 -8.06 -3.92
C TYR A 61 -5.56 -7.09 -3.00
N LEU A 62 -6.14 -6.86 -1.83
CA LEU A 62 -5.59 -6.06 -0.74
C LEU A 62 -5.62 -6.91 0.54
N MET A 63 -4.49 -6.96 1.24
CA MET A 63 -4.43 -7.56 2.57
C MET A 63 -3.60 -6.65 3.48
N PRO A 64 -4.15 -5.48 3.84
CA PRO A 64 -3.39 -4.52 4.61
C PRO A 64 -3.12 -5.02 6.02
N SER A 65 -1.91 -4.74 6.49
CA SER A 65 -1.40 -5.13 7.80
C SER A 65 -0.46 -4.03 8.29
N LEU A 66 -1.04 -3.01 8.94
CA LEU A 66 -0.31 -1.81 9.33
C LEU A 66 0.35 -1.98 10.71
N PRO A 67 1.59 -1.49 10.91
CA PRO A 67 2.19 -1.39 12.24
C PRO A 67 1.32 -0.56 13.19
N ASP A 68 1.26 -0.94 14.48
CA ASP A 68 0.33 -0.31 15.45
C ASP A 68 0.52 1.20 15.61
N ASN A 69 1.73 1.70 15.38
CA ASN A 69 2.05 3.12 15.46
C ASN A 69 1.69 3.91 14.17
N TRP A 70 1.20 3.26 13.12
CA TRP A 70 0.73 3.93 11.92
C TRP A 70 -0.76 4.23 12.03
N ARG A 71 -1.10 5.51 11.96
CA ARG A 71 -2.50 5.96 11.98
C ARG A 71 -3.23 5.56 10.69
N GLN A 72 -2.58 5.76 9.55
CA GLN A 72 -3.17 5.56 8.24
C GLN A 72 -2.09 5.53 7.16
N ILE A 73 -2.34 4.83 6.06
CA ILE A 73 -1.67 5.07 4.77
C ILE A 73 -2.71 5.50 3.74
N GLU A 74 -2.33 6.46 2.91
CA GLU A 74 -3.15 6.96 1.81
C GLU A 74 -2.34 6.94 0.51
N TYR A 75 -2.93 6.37 -0.54
CA TYR A 75 -2.46 6.48 -1.91
C TYR A 75 -3.55 7.15 -2.73
N ARG A 76 -3.16 8.19 -3.45
CA ARG A 76 -4.02 8.87 -4.41
C ARG A 76 -3.43 8.71 -5.79
N GLY A 77 -4.27 8.47 -6.79
CA GLY A 77 -3.81 8.47 -8.16
C GLY A 77 -3.05 7.22 -8.59
N LEU A 78 -3.18 6.08 -7.89
CA LEU A 78 -2.44 4.87 -8.24
C LEU A 78 -2.95 4.31 -9.57
N LYS A 79 -2.09 4.26 -10.59
CA LYS A 79 -2.46 3.80 -11.93
C LYS A 79 -2.36 2.28 -12.04
N TRP A 80 -3.43 1.64 -12.47
CA TRP A 80 -3.48 0.19 -12.68
C TRP A 80 -4.46 -0.15 -13.81
N LYS A 81 -4.00 -0.87 -14.84
CA LYS A 81 -4.82 -1.29 -16.00
C LYS A 81 -5.69 -0.18 -16.59
N GLY A 82 -5.09 0.99 -16.87
CA GLY A 82 -5.85 2.13 -17.37
C GLY A 82 -6.94 2.60 -16.40
N ARG A 83 -6.75 2.41 -15.09
CA ARG A 83 -7.62 2.94 -14.03
C ARG A 83 -6.80 3.75 -13.05
N GLU A 84 -7.49 4.53 -12.24
CA GLU A 84 -6.90 5.23 -11.11
C GLU A 84 -7.56 4.75 -9.82
N LEU A 85 -6.74 4.39 -8.82
CA LEU A 85 -7.16 3.91 -7.52
C LEU A 85 -6.81 4.94 -6.45
N ASP A 86 -7.80 5.30 -5.64
CA ASP A 86 -7.58 6.00 -4.38
C ASP A 86 -7.82 5.00 -3.23
N LEU A 87 -6.83 4.89 -2.35
CA LEU A 87 -6.80 3.97 -1.21
C LEU A 87 -6.57 4.77 0.06
N LYS A 88 -7.40 4.52 1.08
CA LYS A 88 -7.23 5.06 2.42
C LYS A 88 -7.41 3.94 3.44
N ILE A 89 -6.32 3.59 4.11
CA ILE A 89 -6.24 2.38 4.93
C ILE A 89 -5.78 2.74 6.33
N ASN A 90 -6.51 2.29 7.34
CA ASN A 90 -6.10 2.37 8.74
C ASN A 90 -6.19 0.98 9.40
N GLN A 91 -6.07 0.92 10.72
CA GLN A 91 -6.06 -0.32 11.51
C GLN A 91 -7.36 -1.14 11.43
N THR A 92 -8.49 -0.50 11.10
CA THR A 92 -9.82 -1.14 11.16
C THR A 92 -10.57 -1.06 9.85
N LYS A 93 -10.17 -0.20 8.91
CA LYS A 93 -10.95 0.14 7.73
C LYS A 93 -10.06 0.35 6.50
N VAL A 94 -10.53 -0.18 5.38
CA VAL A 94 -10.04 0.12 4.03
C VAL A 94 -11.13 0.87 3.29
N SER A 95 -10.79 2.04 2.77
CA SER A 95 -11.58 2.77 1.80
C SER A 95 -10.91 2.68 0.44
N LEU A 96 -11.67 2.29 -0.57
CA LEU A 96 -11.24 2.13 -1.96
C LEU A 96 -12.19 2.88 -2.87
N MET A 97 -11.63 3.66 -3.78
CA MET A 97 -12.35 4.20 -4.93
C MET A 97 -11.59 3.85 -6.20
N ILE A 98 -12.29 3.22 -7.15
CA ILE A 98 -11.76 2.95 -8.48
C ILE A 98 -12.36 3.99 -9.40
N LYS A 99 -11.55 4.93 -9.90
CA LYS A 99 -11.99 5.90 -10.89
C LYS A 99 -11.95 5.27 -12.28
N GLU A 100 -12.98 5.56 -13.06
CA GLU A 100 -13.06 5.17 -14.45
C GLU A 100 -11.98 5.90 -15.26
N VAL A 101 -11.29 5.21 -16.17
CA VAL A 101 -10.47 5.88 -17.19
C VAL A 101 -10.57 5.10 -18.51
N GLU A 102 -10.61 5.87 -19.60
CA GLU A 102 -10.54 5.56 -21.05
C GLU A 102 -11.22 4.30 -21.61
N ASP A 103 -11.00 3.10 -21.07
CA ASP A 103 -11.52 1.85 -21.62
C ASP A 103 -12.66 1.25 -20.78
N LYS A 104 -13.89 1.57 -21.18
CA LYS A 104 -15.13 1.10 -20.54
C LYS A 104 -15.34 -0.42 -20.61
N ARG A 105 -14.62 -1.13 -21.49
CA ARG A 105 -14.77 -2.58 -21.67
C ARG A 105 -14.27 -3.39 -20.48
N GLN A 106 -13.52 -2.77 -19.57
CA GLN A 106 -12.87 -3.46 -18.47
C GLN A 106 -13.75 -3.57 -17.20
N SER A 107 -14.95 -2.97 -17.15
CA SER A 107 -15.86 -3.05 -15.99
C SER A 107 -16.73 -4.31 -16.00
N PRO A 108 -16.98 -4.97 -14.85
CA PRO A 108 -16.54 -4.68 -13.47
C PRO A 108 -15.24 -5.40 -13.05
N VAL A 109 -14.52 -4.88 -12.04
CA VAL A 109 -13.32 -5.53 -11.47
C VAL A 109 -13.65 -6.29 -10.19
N GLN A 110 -13.15 -7.52 -10.09
CA GLN A 110 -13.21 -8.26 -8.84
C GLN A 110 -12.23 -7.63 -7.84
N VAL A 111 -12.71 -7.27 -6.65
CA VAL A 111 -11.89 -6.77 -5.55
C VAL A 111 -12.00 -7.73 -4.40
N ARG A 112 -10.86 -8.05 -3.79
CA ARG A 112 -10.78 -8.81 -2.55
C ARG A 112 -9.96 -8.04 -1.52
N ILE A 113 -10.55 -7.83 -0.36
CA ILE A 113 -9.95 -7.13 0.78
C ILE A 113 -10.07 -8.04 1.99
N TRP A 114 -8.96 -8.66 2.42
CA TRP A 114 -8.98 -9.79 3.36
C TRP A 114 -9.96 -10.88 2.88
N ASP A 115 -10.99 -11.16 3.67
CA ASP A 115 -12.03 -12.16 3.37
C ASP A 115 -13.23 -11.57 2.60
N TYR A 116 -13.30 -10.25 2.46
CA TYR A 116 -14.37 -9.57 1.73
C TYR A 116 -14.08 -9.60 0.24
N SER A 117 -15.06 -9.99 -0.56
CA SER A 117 -14.95 -10.09 -2.01
C SER A 117 -16.17 -9.47 -2.68
N PHE A 118 -15.96 -8.55 -3.62
CA PHE A 118 -17.04 -7.83 -4.30
C PHE A 118 -16.61 -7.36 -5.69
N LYS A 119 -17.59 -7.16 -6.57
CA LYS A 119 -17.37 -6.53 -7.88
C LYS A 119 -17.46 -5.02 -7.71
N ALA A 120 -16.36 -4.33 -7.95
CA ALA A 120 -16.29 -2.87 -7.85
C ALA A 120 -16.80 -2.21 -9.14
N ILE A 121 -17.73 -1.27 -8.99
CA ILE A 121 -18.16 -0.36 -10.04
C ILE A 121 -17.32 0.92 -9.98
N PRO A 122 -17.02 1.55 -11.13
CA PRO A 122 -16.27 2.80 -11.15
C PRO A 122 -16.97 3.93 -10.40
N ASN A 123 -16.17 4.87 -9.88
CA ASN A 123 -16.58 6.09 -9.20
C ASN A 123 -17.47 5.87 -7.96
N HIS A 124 -17.46 4.66 -7.41
CA HIS A 124 -18.11 4.33 -6.14
C HIS A 124 -17.06 4.14 -5.05
N GLN A 125 -17.33 4.69 -3.87
CA GLN A 125 -16.49 4.50 -2.70
C GLN A 125 -16.93 3.25 -1.93
N TYR A 126 -16.00 2.32 -1.80
CA TYR A 126 -16.17 1.10 -1.02
C TYR A 126 -15.49 1.25 0.33
N GLU A 127 -16.13 0.73 1.38
CA GLU A 127 -15.58 0.71 2.73
C GLU A 127 -15.69 -0.68 3.32
N VAL A 128 -14.54 -1.26 3.67
CA VAL A 128 -14.46 -2.57 4.33
C VAL A 128 -13.88 -2.36 5.71
N THR A 129 -14.63 -2.75 6.73
CA THR A 129 -14.21 -2.66 8.14
C THR A 129 -13.91 -4.05 8.66
N ILE A 130 -12.72 -4.27 9.23
CA ILE A 130 -12.45 -5.46 10.02
C ILE A 130 -13.19 -5.31 11.35
N LYS A 131 -14.14 -6.22 11.59
CA LYS A 131 -14.51 -6.54 12.97
C LYS A 131 -13.36 -7.38 13.51
N ARG A 132 -12.49 -6.82 14.36
CA ARG A 132 -11.62 -7.67 15.17
C ARG A 132 -12.58 -8.57 15.94
N GLY A 133 -12.59 -9.86 15.64
CA GLY A 133 -13.17 -10.83 16.55
C GLY A 133 -12.57 -10.54 17.93
N LYS A 134 -13.41 -10.49 18.96
CA LYS A 134 -12.90 -10.76 20.29
C LYS A 134 -12.21 -12.11 20.16
N GLU A 135 -10.89 -12.13 20.18
CA GLU A 135 -10.20 -13.37 20.51
C GLU A 135 -10.63 -13.68 21.94
N ASP A 136 -11.30 -14.82 22.06
CA ASP A 136 -11.67 -15.43 23.31
C ASP A 136 -10.42 -15.65 24.19
N GLN A 137 -10.61 -15.32 25.49
CA GLN A 137 -9.80 -15.66 26.67
C GLN A 137 -8.68 -14.67 27.08
#